data_AF-A0A806K2P3-F1
#
_entry.id   AF-A0A806K2P3-F1
#
_cell.length_a   1.000
_cell.length_b   1.000
_cell.length_c   1.000
_cell.angle_alpha   90.00
_cell.angle_beta   90.00
_cell.angle_gamma   90.00
#
_symmetry.space_group_name_H-M   'P 1'
#
loop_
_entity.id
_entity.type
_entity.pdbx_description
1 polymer ?
#
loop_
_entity_poly.entity_id
_entity_poly.type
_entity_poly.pdbx_seq_one_letter_code
_entity_poly.pdbx_strand_id
1 'polypeptide(L)'
;MSFFCLLWIPFFYLLRQSISGGNHSGGVWALLLGSITAILQFLLGYLVSPGGFGVSRWLFGFIDIVSLPVLIPLVLYTLLWLIRGRLGEVDLVTLSLLWLIPVAGLRAIGWGSSGDPILLISVPMLWTALAVGIPFFIKLILNSIHWKKTVISVLCIIILPMLAAGVYWAFFSQHTVIGFLLLFAANIPLILSLSVDYLKNRA
;
A
#
# COMPACT_ATOMS: atom_id res chain seq x y z
N MET A 1 -19.50 -6.77 1.38
CA MET A 1 -18.16 -6.41 1.89
C MET A 1 -17.09 -6.46 0.80
N SER A 2 -17.10 -7.45 -0.10
CA SER A 2 -16.19 -7.48 -1.27
C SER A 2 -16.21 -6.22 -2.13
N PHE A 3 -17.37 -5.54 -2.25
CA PHE A 3 -17.46 -4.24 -2.92
C PHE A 3 -16.55 -3.16 -2.31
N PHE A 4 -16.35 -3.14 -0.99
CA PHE A 4 -15.45 -2.17 -0.36
C PHE A 4 -14.00 -2.42 -0.82
N CYS A 5 -13.53 -3.67 -0.74
CA CYS A 5 -12.21 -4.07 -1.22
C CYS A 5 -12.01 -3.73 -2.71
N LEU A 6 -13.02 -3.99 -3.54
CA LEU A 6 -13.00 -3.72 -4.99
C LEU A 6 -12.97 -2.23 -5.33
N LEU A 7 -13.74 -1.41 -4.61
CA LEU A 7 -13.97 -0.02 -4.97
C LEU A 7 -13.04 0.96 -4.25
N TRP A 8 -12.50 0.59 -3.08
CA TRP A 8 -11.70 1.49 -2.24
C TRP A 8 -10.44 1.99 -2.95
N ILE A 9 -9.66 1.09 -3.55
CA ILE A 9 -8.40 1.44 -4.21
C ILE A 9 -8.65 2.26 -5.49
N PRO A 10 -9.58 1.88 -6.39
CA PRO A 10 -9.97 2.74 -7.51
C PRO A 10 -10.48 4.11 -7.07
N PHE A 11 -11.30 4.18 -6.01
CA PHE A 11 -11.80 5.44 -5.47
C PHE A 11 -10.64 6.34 -5.00
N PHE A 12 -9.70 5.81 -4.23
CA PHE A 12 -8.52 6.57 -3.79
C PHE A 12 -7.62 7.01 -4.93
N TYR A 13 -7.48 6.18 -5.96
CA TYR A 13 -6.78 6.55 -7.19
C TYR A 13 -7.43 7.75 -7.86
N LEU A 14 -8.75 7.72 -8.08
CA LEU A 14 -9.50 8.81 -8.71
C LEU A 14 -9.48 10.09 -7.84
N LEU A 15 -9.65 9.95 -6.53
CA LEU A 15 -9.55 11.07 -5.58
C LEU A 15 -8.18 11.74 -5.68
N ARG A 16 -7.10 10.96 -5.65
CA ARG A 16 -5.74 11.48 -5.76
C ARG A 16 -5.51 12.17 -7.11
N GLN A 17 -5.99 11.60 -8.21
CA GLN A 17 -5.86 12.19 -9.54
C GLN A 17 -6.59 13.54 -9.64
N SER A 18 -7.77 13.65 -9.03
CA SER A 18 -8.52 14.91 -8.97
C SER A 18 -7.79 16.02 -8.19
N ILE A 19 -7.01 15.63 -7.18
CA ILE A 19 -6.23 16.55 -6.36
C ILE A 19 -4.93 16.92 -7.06
N SER A 20 -4.21 15.95 -7.66
CA SER A 20 -2.86 16.15 -8.20
C SER A 20 -2.79 16.70 -9.63
N GLY A 21 -3.89 16.63 -10.40
CA GLY A 21 -4.04 17.30 -11.70
C GLY A 21 -3.20 16.75 -12.86
N GLY A 22 -2.47 15.64 -12.70
CA GLY A 22 -1.49 15.19 -13.70
C GLY A 22 -2.00 14.17 -14.72
N ASN A 23 -1.46 14.25 -15.95
CA ASN A 23 -1.50 13.20 -16.98
C ASN A 23 -0.31 12.26 -16.77
N HIS A 24 -0.55 11.01 -16.36
CA HIS A 24 0.50 10.11 -15.91
C HIS A 24 0.77 8.99 -16.92
N SER A 25 1.94 9.03 -17.56
CA SER A 25 2.41 7.93 -18.42
C SER A 25 2.89 6.75 -17.56
N GLY A 26 2.31 5.57 -17.76
CA GLY A 26 2.70 4.34 -17.04
C GLY A 26 1.55 3.52 -16.47
N GLY A 27 0.32 4.05 -16.50
CA GLY A 27 -0.83 3.38 -15.88
C GLY A 27 -1.19 2.03 -16.50
N VAL A 28 -1.03 1.87 -17.82
CA VAL A 28 -1.27 0.60 -18.51
C VAL A 28 -0.31 -0.50 -18.04
N TRP A 29 0.97 -0.16 -17.85
CA TRP A 29 1.98 -1.11 -17.36
C TRP A 29 1.73 -1.50 -15.90
N ALA A 30 1.31 -0.56 -15.05
CA ALA A 30 0.95 -0.84 -13.66
C ALA A 30 -0.22 -1.84 -13.56
N LEU A 31 -1.26 -1.65 -14.37
CA LEU A 31 -2.42 -2.54 -14.43
C LEU A 31 -2.05 -3.92 -14.99
N LEU A 32 -1.26 -3.98 -16.07
CA LEU A 32 -0.83 -5.24 -16.68
C LEU A 32 0.03 -6.06 -15.71
N LEU A 33 1.07 -5.45 -15.12
CA LEU A 33 1.95 -6.15 -14.20
C LEU A 33 1.24 -6.51 -12.88
N GLY A 34 0.36 -5.64 -12.38
CA GLY A 34 -0.50 -5.94 -11.24
C GLY A 34 -1.41 -7.13 -11.53
N SER A 35 -1.97 -7.23 -12.74
CA SER A 35 -2.81 -8.36 -13.14
C SER A 35 -2.02 -9.67 -13.23
N ILE A 36 -0.81 -9.64 -13.81
CA ILE A 36 0.07 -10.82 -13.91
C ILE A 36 0.43 -11.32 -12.51
N THR A 37 0.85 -10.42 -11.61
CA THR A 37 1.23 -10.82 -10.24
C THR A 37 0.06 -11.32 -9.43
N ALA A 38 -1.12 -10.73 -9.62
CA ALA A 38 -2.35 -11.22 -9.01
C ALA A 38 -2.64 -12.67 -9.49
N ILE A 39 -2.57 -12.94 -10.80
CA ILE A 39 -2.76 -14.29 -11.35
C ILE A 39 -1.71 -15.27 -10.80
N LEU A 40 -0.44 -14.87 -10.76
CA LEU A 40 0.63 -15.70 -10.19
C LEU A 40 0.38 -16.02 -8.71
N GLN A 41 -0.04 -15.04 -7.90
CA GLN A 41 -0.43 -15.30 -6.51
C GLN A 41 -1.62 -16.25 -6.39
N PHE A 42 -2.60 -16.14 -7.28
CA PHE A 42 -3.74 -17.06 -7.31
C PHE A 42 -3.30 -18.50 -7.62
N LEU A 43 -2.35 -18.69 -8.53
CA LEU A 43 -1.83 -20.00 -8.90
C LEU A 43 -0.89 -20.61 -7.84
N LEU A 44 -0.06 -19.78 -7.20
CA LEU A 44 0.94 -20.21 -6.22
C LEU A 44 0.35 -20.38 -4.80
N GLY A 45 -0.78 -19.74 -4.51
CA GLY A 45 -1.39 -19.74 -3.19
C GLY A 45 -0.65 -18.83 -2.19
N TYR A 46 -0.85 -19.08 -0.90
CA TYR A 46 -0.18 -18.35 0.18
C TYR A 46 1.29 -18.76 0.32
N LEU A 47 2.23 -17.81 0.38
CA LEU A 47 3.66 -18.11 0.52
C LEU A 47 3.99 -18.67 1.91
N VAL A 48 3.26 -18.22 2.92
CA VAL A 48 3.33 -18.71 4.30
C VAL A 48 1.99 -19.37 4.63
N SER A 49 2.05 -20.61 5.12
CA SER A 49 0.84 -21.36 5.47
C SER A 49 0.00 -20.61 6.51
N PRO A 50 -1.34 -20.48 6.33
CA PRO A 50 -2.22 -19.88 7.32
C PRO A 50 -2.32 -20.81 8.55
N GLY A 51 -1.35 -20.72 9.45
CA GLY A 51 -1.27 -21.55 10.64
C GLY A 51 -0.29 -20.99 11.66
N GLY A 52 -0.80 -20.70 12.87
CA GLY A 52 0.01 -20.28 14.01
C GLY A 52 -0.61 -19.15 14.83
N PHE A 53 -0.28 -19.13 16.13
CA PHE A 53 -0.59 -18.05 17.07
C PHE A 53 0.63 -17.14 17.25
N GLY A 54 0.40 -15.86 17.56
CA GLY A 54 1.48 -14.92 17.88
C GLY A 54 2.29 -14.44 16.66
N VAL A 55 3.62 -14.55 16.72
CA VAL A 55 4.57 -13.93 15.78
C VAL A 55 4.47 -14.50 14.36
N SER A 56 4.18 -15.80 14.21
CA SER A 56 4.01 -16.41 12.88
C SER A 56 2.85 -15.82 12.10
N ARG A 57 1.76 -15.44 12.79
CA ARG A 57 0.61 -14.77 12.17
C ARG A 57 0.88 -13.31 11.84
N TRP A 58 1.70 -12.63 12.64
CA TRP A 58 2.20 -11.29 12.31
C TRP A 58 3.09 -11.33 11.06
N LEU A 59 3.99 -12.31 10.96
CA LEU A 59 4.82 -12.53 9.78
C LEU A 59 3.98 -12.87 8.54
N PHE A 60 2.97 -13.72 8.66
CA PHE A 60 2.00 -13.97 7.59
C PHE A 60 1.29 -12.69 7.13
N GLY A 61 0.82 -11.88 8.10
CA GLY A 61 0.21 -10.57 7.82
C GLY A 61 1.17 -9.63 7.08
N PHE A 62 2.42 -9.58 7.52
CA PHE A 62 3.47 -8.75 6.90
C PHE A 62 3.82 -9.20 5.48
N ILE A 63 4.07 -10.49 5.29
CA ILE A 63 4.58 -11.06 4.05
C ILE A 63 3.48 -11.26 3.01
N ASP A 64 2.32 -11.82 3.36
CA ASP A 64 1.35 -12.27 2.35
C ASP A 64 0.14 -11.36 2.18
N ILE A 65 -0.20 -10.60 3.21
CA ILE A 65 -1.48 -9.88 3.27
C ILE A 65 -1.29 -8.38 3.10
N VAL A 66 -0.39 -7.76 3.86
CA VAL A 66 -0.37 -6.30 4.04
C VAL A 66 0.80 -5.63 3.31
N SER A 67 2.05 -6.01 3.57
CA SER A 67 3.19 -5.20 3.15
C SER A 67 3.69 -5.54 1.74
N LEU A 68 3.89 -6.83 1.45
CA LEU A 68 4.53 -7.26 0.20
C LEU A 68 3.75 -6.86 -1.07
N PRO A 69 2.40 -6.95 -1.13
CA PRO A 69 1.65 -6.48 -2.31
C PRO A 69 1.92 -5.01 -2.66
N VAL A 70 2.22 -4.19 -1.66
CA VAL A 70 2.50 -2.75 -1.82
C VAL A 70 3.98 -2.47 -2.09
N LEU A 71 4.88 -3.32 -1.57
CA LEU A 71 6.32 -3.18 -1.78
C LEU A 71 6.78 -3.66 -3.16
N ILE A 72 6.08 -4.61 -3.80
CA ILE A 72 6.42 -5.06 -5.17
C ILE A 72 6.49 -3.91 -6.18
N PRO A 73 5.47 -3.04 -6.35
CA PRO A 73 5.54 -1.96 -7.33
C PRO A 73 6.69 -0.97 -7.05
N LEU A 74 7.07 -0.79 -5.77
CA LEU A 74 8.24 0.01 -5.39
C LEU A 74 9.55 -0.63 -5.87
N VAL A 75 9.73 -1.93 -5.64
CA VAL A 75 10.91 -2.68 -6.10
C VAL A 75 10.99 -2.70 -7.63
N LEU A 76 9.86 -2.88 -8.31
CA LEU A 76 9.83 -2.83 -9.77
C LEU A 76 10.19 -1.45 -10.30
N TYR A 77 9.69 -0.38 -9.69
CA TYR A 77 10.07 0.98 -10.06
C TYR A 77 11.58 1.20 -9.89
N THR A 78 12.17 0.81 -8.76
CA THR A 78 13.61 1.00 -8.51
C THR A 78 14.46 0.20 -9.50
N LEU A 79 14.08 -1.06 -9.78
CA LEU A 79 14.75 -1.87 -10.80
C LEU A 79 14.67 -1.23 -12.19
N LEU A 80 13.49 -0.77 -12.57
CA LEU A 80 13.28 -0.14 -13.87
C LEU A 80 14.03 1.20 -13.99
N TRP A 81 14.12 1.97 -12.90
CA TRP A 81 14.94 3.18 -12.81
C TRP A 81 16.43 2.86 -13.00
N LEU A 82 16.95 1.82 -12.34
CA LEU A 82 18.33 1.36 -12.49
C LEU A 82 18.65 0.94 -13.94
N ILE A 83 17.73 0.25 -14.62
CA ILE A 83 17.94 -0.27 -15.97
C ILE A 83 17.88 0.83 -17.04
N ARG A 84 16.96 1.79 -16.91
CA ARG A 84 16.71 2.81 -17.97
C ARG A 84 17.23 4.20 -17.65
N GLY A 85 17.76 4.45 -16.46
CA GLY A 85 18.38 5.72 -16.02
C GLY A 85 17.40 6.88 -15.83
N ARG A 86 16.37 7.00 -16.69
CA ARG A 86 15.23 7.90 -16.58
C ARG A 86 14.03 7.30 -17.30
N LEU A 87 13.26 6.45 -16.63
CA LEU A 87 11.82 6.47 -16.91
C LEU A 87 11.35 7.89 -16.60
N GLY A 88 10.43 8.43 -17.40
CA GLY A 88 9.85 9.76 -17.16
C GLY A 88 9.30 9.88 -15.73
N GLU A 89 8.75 11.04 -15.37
CA GLU A 89 8.17 11.26 -14.04
C GLU A 89 6.99 10.31 -13.76
N VAL A 90 7.30 9.07 -13.36
CA VAL A 90 6.30 8.08 -12.94
C VAL A 90 6.01 8.36 -11.49
N ASP A 91 4.81 8.86 -11.20
CA ASP A 91 4.35 9.02 -9.82
C ASP A 91 4.22 7.65 -9.17
N LEU A 92 5.16 7.36 -8.26
CA LEU A 92 5.24 6.14 -7.48
C LEU A 92 3.91 5.76 -6.83
N VAL A 93 3.15 6.74 -6.33
CA VAL A 93 1.87 6.45 -5.69
C VAL A 93 0.83 6.01 -6.72
N THR A 94 0.73 6.71 -7.85
CA THR A 94 -0.15 6.32 -8.95
C THR A 94 0.17 4.91 -9.44
N LEU A 95 1.46 4.60 -9.60
CA LEU A 95 1.92 3.26 -9.97
C LEU A 95 1.47 2.21 -8.94
N SER A 96 1.72 2.44 -7.65
CA SER A 96 1.34 1.52 -6.58
C SER A 96 -0.17 1.35 -6.46
N LEU A 97 -0.97 2.41 -6.59
CA LEU A 97 -2.43 2.33 -6.52
C LEU A 97 -3.00 1.54 -7.69
N LEU A 98 -2.56 1.82 -8.92
CA LEU A 98 -3.00 1.09 -10.10
C LEU A 98 -2.60 -0.39 -10.05
N TRP A 99 -1.40 -0.68 -9.54
CA TRP A 99 -0.96 -2.05 -9.29
C TRP A 99 -1.90 -2.81 -8.34
N LEU A 100 -2.37 -2.14 -7.29
CA LEU A 100 -3.18 -2.77 -6.26
C LEU A 100 -4.63 -3.03 -6.70
N ILE A 101 -5.13 -2.41 -7.76
CA ILE A 101 -6.50 -2.64 -8.27
C ILE A 101 -6.75 -4.11 -8.63
N PRO A 102 -5.98 -4.76 -9.53
CA PRO A 102 -6.18 -6.17 -9.85
C PRO A 102 -5.92 -7.09 -8.64
N VAL A 103 -4.96 -6.73 -7.77
CA VAL A 103 -4.68 -7.48 -6.55
C VAL A 103 -5.88 -7.47 -5.59
N ALA A 104 -6.50 -6.30 -5.40
CA ALA A 104 -7.74 -6.17 -4.65
C ALA A 104 -8.89 -6.92 -5.29
N GLY A 105 -8.97 -6.93 -6.62
CA GLY A 105 -9.87 -7.78 -7.40
C GLY A 105 -9.83 -9.24 -6.98
N LEU A 106 -8.65 -9.85 -7.05
CA LEU A 106 -8.47 -11.26 -6.69
C LEU A 106 -8.68 -11.51 -5.19
N ARG A 107 -8.18 -10.63 -4.32
CA ARG A 107 -8.35 -10.80 -2.87
C ARG A 107 -9.79 -10.60 -2.41
N ALA A 108 -10.58 -9.74 -3.07
CA ALA A 108 -12.00 -9.59 -2.78
C ALA A 108 -12.81 -10.86 -3.08
N ILE A 109 -12.40 -11.62 -4.10
CA ILE A 109 -12.98 -12.94 -4.42
C ILE A 109 -12.53 -13.97 -3.38
N GLY A 110 -11.21 -14.04 -3.12
CA GLY A 110 -10.62 -15.02 -2.20
C GLY A 110 -11.02 -14.84 -0.74
N TRP A 111 -11.15 -13.61 -0.25
CA TRP A 111 -11.59 -13.30 1.11
C TRP A 111 -13.10 -13.13 1.22
N GLY A 112 -13.79 -12.90 0.10
CA GLY A 112 -15.25 -12.87 0.05
C GLY A 112 -15.86 -14.20 0.48
N SER A 113 -15.20 -15.32 0.17
CA SER A 113 -15.63 -16.66 0.57
C SER A 113 -15.41 -16.96 2.05
N SER A 114 -14.40 -16.35 2.70
CA SER A 114 -14.16 -16.52 4.14
C SER A 114 -15.03 -15.62 5.01
N GLY A 115 -15.58 -14.53 4.44
CA GLY A 115 -16.48 -13.62 5.14
C GLY A 115 -15.80 -12.77 6.22
N ASP A 116 -14.46 -12.70 6.27
CA ASP A 116 -13.73 -11.97 7.30
C ASP A 116 -13.74 -10.45 7.01
N PRO A 117 -14.42 -9.63 7.84
CA PRO A 117 -14.51 -8.18 7.63
C PRO A 117 -13.15 -7.48 7.79
N ILE A 118 -12.22 -8.04 8.58
CA ILE A 118 -10.89 -7.45 8.79
C ILE A 118 -10.11 -7.48 7.48
N LEU A 119 -10.15 -8.60 6.78
CA LEU A 119 -9.50 -8.77 5.47
C LEU A 119 -10.16 -7.89 4.40
N LEU A 120 -11.49 -7.79 4.40
CA LEU A 120 -12.22 -7.07 3.35
C LEU A 120 -12.25 -5.54 3.53
N ILE A 121 -12.01 -5.03 4.74
CA ILE A 121 -12.07 -3.60 5.05
C ILE A 121 -10.70 -3.06 5.47
N SER A 122 -10.09 -3.61 6.51
CA SER A 122 -8.86 -3.07 7.09
C SER A 122 -7.67 -3.21 6.13
N VAL A 123 -7.54 -4.35 5.44
CA VAL A 123 -6.38 -4.59 4.56
C VAL A 123 -6.36 -3.62 3.35
N PRO A 124 -7.46 -3.40 2.61
CA PRO A 124 -7.49 -2.37 1.57
C PRO A 124 -7.12 -0.96 2.07
N MET A 125 -7.57 -0.58 3.27
CA MET A 125 -7.21 0.70 3.88
C MET A 125 -5.70 0.79 4.16
N LEU A 126 -5.12 -0.27 4.73
CA LEU A 126 -3.68 -0.36 4.98
C LEU A 126 -2.85 -0.34 3.70
N TRP A 127 -3.33 -0.99 2.64
CA TRP A 127 -2.67 -0.93 1.33
C TRP A 127 -2.62 0.48 0.77
N THR A 128 -3.74 1.23 0.81
CA THR A 128 -3.73 2.65 0.44
C THR A 128 -2.77 3.46 1.31
N ALA A 129 -2.78 3.24 2.63
CA ALA A 129 -1.90 3.94 3.56
C ALA A 129 -0.41 3.70 3.23
N LEU A 130 -0.02 2.47 2.91
CA LEU A 130 1.34 2.13 2.51
C LEU A 130 1.68 2.66 1.11
N ALA A 131 0.77 2.52 0.15
CA ALA A 131 0.96 2.92 -1.24
C ALA A 131 1.14 4.44 -1.40
N VAL A 132 0.52 5.22 -0.51
CA VAL A 132 0.69 6.67 -0.45
C VAL A 132 1.82 7.07 0.50
N GLY A 133 1.85 6.46 1.69
CA GLY A 133 2.75 6.84 2.77
C GLY A 133 4.23 6.55 2.50
N ILE A 134 4.57 5.39 1.93
CA ILE A 134 5.97 5.06 1.62
C ILE A 134 6.53 6.03 0.57
N PRO A 135 5.88 6.26 -0.59
CA PRO A 135 6.38 7.23 -1.55
C PRO A 135 6.44 8.67 -1.01
N PHE A 136 5.54 9.06 -0.11
CA PHE A 136 5.60 10.36 0.56
C PHE A 136 6.91 10.54 1.33
N PHE A 137 7.32 9.55 2.14
CA PHE A 137 8.60 9.61 2.85
C PHE A 137 9.80 9.55 1.91
N ILE A 138 9.72 8.78 0.81
CA ILE A 138 10.77 8.78 -0.23
C ILE A 138 10.93 10.17 -0.84
N LYS A 139 9.83 10.85 -1.19
CA LYS A 139 9.86 12.23 -1.71
C LYS A 139 10.47 13.20 -0.68
N LEU A 140 10.16 13.04 0.61
CA LEU A 140 10.79 13.84 1.68
C LEU A 140 12.31 13.62 1.77
N ILE A 141 12.78 12.39 1.60
CA ILE A 141 14.22 12.07 1.58
C ILE A 141 14.89 12.75 0.39
N LEU A 142 14.31 12.63 -0.81
CA LEU A 142 14.89 13.19 -2.03
C LEU A 142 14.94 14.73 -2.03
N ASN A 143 13.96 15.37 -1.38
CA ASN A 143 13.83 16.84 -1.37
C ASN A 143 14.51 17.51 -0.16
N SER A 144 15.10 16.77 0.78
CA SER A 144 15.66 17.32 2.02
C SER A 144 17.17 17.08 2.12
N ILE A 145 17.94 18.16 2.22
CA ILE A 145 19.38 18.13 2.52
C ILE A 145 19.66 17.87 4.02
N HIS A 146 18.64 17.97 4.88
CA HIS A 146 18.81 17.87 6.33
C HIS A 146 18.85 16.42 6.82
N TRP A 147 20.01 15.96 7.29
CA TRP A 147 20.24 14.61 7.82
C TRP A 147 19.18 14.13 8.81
N LYS A 148 18.78 14.97 9.77
CA LYS A 148 17.76 14.60 10.78
C LYS A 148 16.41 14.22 10.15
N LYS A 149 15.96 14.96 9.13
CA LYS A 149 14.70 14.67 8.42
C LYS A 149 14.80 13.38 7.61
N THR A 150 15.96 13.14 7.00
CA THR A 150 16.25 11.92 6.26
C THR A 150 16.20 10.69 7.16
N VAL A 151 16.87 10.72 8.32
CA VAL A 151 16.87 9.60 9.28
C VAL A 151 15.45 9.28 9.75
N ILE A 152 14.67 10.29 10.12
CA ILE A 152 13.27 10.08 10.55
C ILE A 152 12.44 9.46 9.42
N SER A 153 12.59 9.95 8.19
CA SER A 153 11.83 9.44 7.04
C SER A 153 12.18 7.99 6.72
N VAL A 154 13.46 7.61 6.82
CA VAL A 154 13.90 6.21 6.66
C VAL A 154 13.29 5.31 7.74
N LEU A 155 13.31 5.74 9.00
CA LEU A 155 12.66 5.01 10.08
C LEU A 155 11.15 4.85 9.84
N CYS A 156 10.48 5.89 9.37
CA CYS A 156 9.06 5.82 9.02
C CYS A 156 8.78 4.82 7.88
N ILE A 157 9.63 4.74 6.86
CA ILE A 157 9.49 3.76 5.76
C ILE A 157 9.57 2.33 6.28
N ILE A 158 10.44 2.07 7.26
CA ILE A 158 10.61 0.73 7.86
C ILE A 158 9.47 0.40 8.83
N ILE A 159 9.11 1.37 9.68
CA ILE A 159 8.10 1.18 10.74
C ILE A 159 6.69 1.05 10.14
N LEU A 160 6.36 1.78 9.08
CA LEU A 160 5.00 1.82 8.55
C LEU A 160 4.47 0.44 8.10
N PRO A 161 5.22 -0.38 7.34
CA PRO A 161 4.84 -1.78 7.07
C PRO A 161 4.69 -2.65 8.32
N MET A 162 5.56 -2.46 9.32
CA MET A 162 5.48 -3.21 10.58
C MET A 162 4.22 -2.84 11.37
N LEU A 163 3.88 -1.55 11.37
CA LEU A 163 2.69 -1.01 12.00
C LEU A 163 1.43 -1.53 11.30
N ALA A 164 1.41 -1.56 9.96
CA ALA A 164 0.31 -2.10 9.18
C ALA A 164 0.10 -3.62 9.43
N ALA A 165 1.18 -4.41 9.52
CA ALA A 165 1.09 -5.80 9.95
C ALA A 165 0.61 -5.94 11.40
N GLY A 166 1.00 -5.01 12.27
CA GLY A 166 0.51 -4.91 13.65
C GLY A 166 -0.99 -4.65 13.74
N VAL A 167 -1.55 -3.82 12.84
CA VAL A 167 -3.00 -3.58 12.73
C VAL A 167 -3.74 -4.87 12.39
N TYR A 168 -3.26 -5.59 11.36
CA TYR A 168 -3.83 -6.88 10.98
C TYR A 168 -3.80 -7.88 12.15
N TRP A 169 -2.64 -8.01 12.81
CA TRP A 169 -2.49 -8.87 13.97
C TRP A 169 -3.41 -8.49 15.13
N ALA A 170 -3.53 -7.19 15.44
CA ALA A 170 -4.34 -6.71 16.56
C ALA A 170 -5.83 -7.00 16.35
N PHE A 171 -6.35 -6.77 15.14
CA PHE A 171 -7.73 -7.13 14.82
C PHE A 171 -7.97 -8.63 14.87
N PHE A 172 -7.04 -9.44 14.33
CA PHE A 172 -7.15 -10.89 14.37
C PHE A 172 -7.11 -11.44 15.80
N SER A 173 -6.26 -10.88 16.66
CA SER A 173 -6.17 -11.23 18.08
C SER A 173 -7.28 -10.63 18.94
N GLN A 174 -8.32 -10.03 18.33
CA GLN A 174 -9.46 -9.40 19.01
C GLN A 174 -9.08 -8.22 19.93
N HIS A 175 -7.89 -7.63 19.75
CA HIS A 175 -7.48 -6.40 20.42
C HIS A 175 -7.98 -5.18 19.65
N THR A 176 -9.31 -5.04 19.53
CA THR A 176 -9.97 -4.07 18.66
C THR A 176 -9.57 -2.63 18.91
N VAL A 177 -9.44 -2.21 20.18
CA VAL A 177 -9.02 -0.84 20.54
C VAL A 177 -7.61 -0.55 20.04
N ILE A 178 -6.68 -1.48 20.26
CA ILE A 178 -5.29 -1.35 19.78
C ILE A 178 -5.27 -1.35 18.25
N GLY A 179 -6.07 -2.22 17.62
CA GLY A 179 -6.21 -2.28 16.17
C GLY A 179 -6.64 -0.94 15.56
N PHE A 180 -7.65 -0.28 16.13
CA PHE A 180 -8.07 1.04 15.68
C PHE A 180 -7.01 2.12 15.90
N LEU A 181 -6.37 2.16 17.07
CA LEU A 181 -5.30 3.13 17.35
C LEU A 181 -4.13 3.01 16.35
N LEU A 182 -3.70 1.77 16.10
CA LEU A 182 -2.67 1.50 15.10
C LEU A 182 -3.17 1.83 13.69
N LEU A 183 -4.43 1.54 13.35
CA LEU A 183 -4.98 1.88 12.03
C LEU A 183 -4.98 3.39 11.80
N PHE A 184 -5.37 4.18 12.80
CA PHE A 184 -5.27 5.65 12.72
C PHE A 184 -3.83 6.10 12.54
N ALA A 185 -2.90 5.56 13.34
CA ALA A 185 -1.48 5.89 13.21
C ALA A 185 -0.91 5.55 11.82
N ALA A 186 -1.30 4.41 11.24
CA ALA A 186 -0.90 3.98 9.90
C ALA A 186 -1.38 4.96 8.80
N ASN A 187 -2.53 5.62 9.00
CA ASN A 187 -3.12 6.51 8.00
C ASN A 187 -2.60 7.96 8.09
N ILE A 188 -1.85 8.33 9.14
CA ILE A 188 -1.28 9.68 9.28
C ILE A 188 -0.47 10.12 8.04
N PRO A 189 0.48 9.31 7.50
CA PRO A 189 1.27 9.71 6.34
C PRO A 189 0.41 9.94 5.09
N LEU A 190 -0.69 9.19 4.94
CA LEU A 190 -1.64 9.36 3.84
C LEU A 190 -2.37 10.71 3.95
N ILE A 191 -2.85 11.06 5.14
CA ILE A 191 -3.52 12.35 5.39
C ILE A 191 -2.55 13.51 5.14
N LEU A 192 -1.31 13.40 5.61
CA LEU A 192 -0.28 14.40 5.40
C LEU A 192 0.06 14.58 3.92
N SER A 193 0.24 13.48 3.18
CA SER A 193 0.49 13.53 1.73
C SER A 193 -0.62 14.25 0.98
N LEU A 194 -1.89 13.91 1.25
CA LEU A 194 -3.04 14.53 0.60
C LEU A 194 -3.16 16.02 0.93
N SER A 195 -2.88 16.39 2.18
CA SER A 195 -2.92 17.79 2.61
C SER A 195 -1.85 18.64 1.92
N VAL A 196 -0.63 18.09 1.78
CA VAL A 196 0.48 18.75 1.08
C VAL A 196 0.16 18.92 -0.41
N ASP A 197 -0.32 17.86 -1.07
CA ASP A 197 -0.68 17.90 -2.50
C ASP A 197 -1.81 18.92 -2.76
N TYR A 198 -2.83 18.96 -1.88
CA TYR A 198 -3.93 19.92 -1.98
C TYR A 198 -3.48 21.38 -1.82
N LEU A 199 -2.61 21.66 -0.84
CA LEU A 199 -2.10 23.02 -0.61
C LEU A 199 -1.22 23.49 -1.79
N LYS A 200 -0.39 22.60 -2.34
CA LYS A 200 0.51 22.93 -3.45
C LYS A 200 -0.25 23.30 -4.73
N ASN A 201 -1.41 22.69 -4.97
CA ASN A 201 -2.18 22.92 -6.20
C ASN A 201 -3.16 24.11 -6.12
N ARG A 202 -3.27 24.75 -4.95
CA ARG A 202 -4.05 26.00 -4.76
C ARG A 202 -3.18 27.26 -4.67
N ALA A 203 -1.87 27.11 -4.45
CA ALA A 203 -0.90 28.20 -4.42
C ALA A 203 -0.39 28.52 -5.83
#